data_AF-A0A1G3QL90-F1
#
_entry.id   AF-A0A1G3QL90-F1
#
_cell.length_a   1.000
_cell.length_b   1.000
_cell.length_c   1.000
_cell.angle_alpha   90.00
_cell.angle_beta   90.00
_cell.angle_gamma   90.00
#
_symmetry.space_group_name_H-M   'P 1'
#
loop_
_entity.id
_entity.type
_entity.pdbx_description
1 polymer ?
#
loop_
_entity_poly.entity_id
_entity_poly.type
_entity_poly.pdbx_seq_one_letter_code
_entity_poly.pdbx_strand_id
1 'polypeptide(L)'
;MKGIIIACFISLLIVFDAFAEKKEPGVKQRNDIMATLSCFAYGYKVSVKISGVATSIKGGKSESIRLFNKDHEMMQSASPEMRKLFILKSGENRIQVEFKKTGKAIDRLTLSLEIENYPAPVFLLYSAKKPEGKINKVVIIEKNVPTNFKPVYFSDEGENRSAFVHVSSMDAAVTPFLNGVRGMTLSGMPGSIPLDGVKPGKNQLVIKYTASPQAGRFKFAVVTPEWVKFFNRNITDQSEKEETFSFNVK
;
A
#
# COMPACT_ATOMS: atom_id res chain seq x y z
N MET A 1 75.77 -40.41 18.57
CA MET A 1 75.57 -40.63 20.02
C MET A 1 74.63 -39.55 20.55
N LYS A 2 73.52 -40.00 21.16
CA LYS A 2 72.71 -39.37 22.23
C LYS A 2 72.00 -38.02 21.96
N GLY A 3 70.70 -38.04 22.29
CA GLY A 3 69.82 -36.87 22.44
C GLY A 3 68.34 -37.25 22.27
N ILE A 4 67.85 -38.31 22.92
CA ILE A 4 66.79 -38.26 23.94
C ILE A 4 65.94 -36.97 23.92
N ILE A 5 64.69 -37.08 23.45
CA ILE A 5 63.61 -36.13 23.76
C ILE A 5 62.54 -36.91 24.53
N ILE A 6 62.33 -36.49 25.78
CA ILE A 6 61.28 -36.91 26.69
C ILE A 6 60.19 -35.83 26.68
N ALA A 7 58.97 -36.26 27.05
CA ALA A 7 57.79 -35.48 27.45
C ALA A 7 56.81 -35.16 26.32
N CYS A 8 55.50 -35.25 26.50
CA CYS A 8 54.70 -35.67 27.65
C CYS A 8 53.29 -36.00 27.14
N PHE A 9 52.73 -37.10 27.60
CA PHE A 9 51.29 -37.34 27.61
C PHE A 9 50.62 -36.27 28.47
N ILE A 10 49.73 -35.46 27.89
CA ILE A 10 48.66 -34.80 28.65
C ILE A 10 47.37 -35.00 27.86
N SER A 11 46.63 -36.01 28.31
CA SER A 11 45.19 -36.17 28.12
C SER A 11 44.47 -34.95 28.69
N LEU A 12 43.75 -34.21 27.85
CA LEU A 12 42.76 -33.23 28.31
C LEU A 12 41.39 -33.60 27.76
N LEU A 13 40.51 -33.95 28.69
CA LEU A 13 39.08 -34.16 28.54
C LEU A 13 38.44 -32.99 27.78
N ILE A 14 37.81 -33.29 26.63
CA ILE A 14 36.79 -32.40 26.08
C ILE A 14 35.45 -32.87 26.67
N VAL A 15 34.98 -32.04 27.59
CA VAL A 15 33.70 -32.10 28.26
C VAL A 15 32.58 -32.01 27.24
N PHE A 16 31.55 -32.83 27.46
CA PHE A 16 30.25 -32.75 26.81
C PHE A 16 29.64 -31.36 27.02
N ASP A 17 29.57 -30.55 25.97
CA ASP A 17 28.57 -29.48 25.87
C ASP A 17 27.46 -29.97 24.93
N ALA A 18 26.59 -30.79 25.50
CA ALA A 18 25.24 -30.96 25.01
C ALA A 18 24.50 -29.63 25.25
N PHE A 19 24.68 -28.68 24.34
CA PHE A 19 23.74 -27.57 24.18
C PHE A 19 22.43 -28.19 23.68
N ALA A 20 21.59 -28.55 24.65
CA ALA A 20 20.18 -28.73 24.44
C ALA A 20 19.65 -27.41 23.89
N GLU A 21 19.51 -27.36 22.55
CA GLU A 21 18.63 -26.43 21.86
C GLU A 21 17.25 -26.60 22.46
N LYS A 22 16.97 -25.78 23.46
CA LYS A 22 15.63 -25.58 23.98
C LYS A 22 14.88 -24.90 22.85
N LYS A 23 14.29 -25.70 21.96
CA LYS A 23 13.30 -25.25 20.98
C LYS A 23 12.27 -24.44 21.77
N GLU A 24 12.33 -23.12 21.64
CA GLU A 24 11.24 -22.28 22.10
C GLU A 24 9.94 -22.83 21.50
N PRO A 25 8.87 -22.97 22.31
CA PRO A 25 7.60 -23.46 21.81
C PRO A 25 7.18 -22.54 20.68
N GLY A 26 6.98 -23.15 19.49
CA GLY A 26 6.80 -22.44 18.23
C GLY A 26 5.89 -21.23 18.38
N VAL A 27 6.50 -20.04 18.28
CA VAL A 27 5.76 -18.81 18.02
C VAL A 27 5.01 -19.09 16.73
N LYS A 28 3.68 -19.32 16.83
CA LYS A 28 2.80 -19.26 15.66
C LYS A 28 3.15 -17.95 14.99
N GLN A 29 3.77 -18.01 13.80
CA GLN A 29 4.10 -16.81 13.04
C GLN A 29 2.82 -16.00 12.90
N ARG A 30 2.75 -14.88 13.63
CA ARG A 30 1.56 -14.05 13.68
C ARG A 30 1.34 -13.45 12.30
N ASN A 31 0.13 -13.64 11.77
CA ASN A 31 -0.31 -13.05 10.51
C ASN A 31 -0.97 -11.70 10.82
N ASP A 32 -0.18 -10.75 11.32
CA ASP A 32 -0.70 -9.44 11.69
C ASP A 32 -0.81 -8.57 10.44
N ILE A 33 -1.94 -8.68 9.74
CA ILE A 33 -2.31 -7.77 8.67
C ILE A 33 -2.90 -6.53 9.32
N MET A 34 -2.22 -5.39 9.13
CA MET A 34 -2.70 -4.07 9.51
C MET A 34 -2.97 -3.26 8.25
N ALA A 35 -4.12 -2.59 8.22
CA ALA A 35 -4.53 -1.78 7.09
C ALA A 35 -5.19 -0.48 7.53
N THR A 36 -5.19 0.49 6.63
CA THR A 36 -5.99 1.71 6.76
C THR A 36 -6.94 1.80 5.57
N LEU A 37 -8.23 1.92 5.85
CA LEU A 37 -9.24 2.30 4.86
C LEU A 37 -9.48 3.81 4.98
N SER A 38 -9.03 4.59 3.99
CA SER A 38 -9.15 6.05 3.96
C SER A 38 -10.16 6.48 2.93
N CYS A 39 -11.06 7.41 3.28
CA CYS A 39 -12.09 7.95 2.42
C CYS A 39 -12.11 9.48 2.46
N PHE A 40 -11.86 10.11 1.32
CA PHE A 40 -11.99 11.54 1.09
C PHE A 40 -13.19 11.77 0.17
N ALA A 41 -14.34 12.12 0.74
CA ALA A 41 -15.62 12.06 0.01
C ALA A 41 -16.56 13.24 0.33
N TYR A 42 -16.04 14.47 0.40
CA TYR A 42 -16.81 15.66 0.79
C TYR A 42 -18.12 15.89 0.00
N GLY A 43 -18.16 15.48 -1.28
CA GLY A 43 -19.33 15.57 -2.16
C GLY A 43 -20.15 14.29 -2.30
N TYR A 44 -19.77 13.19 -1.61
CA TYR A 44 -20.34 11.86 -1.85
C TYR A 44 -20.84 11.20 -0.56
N LYS A 45 -21.98 10.50 -0.66
CA LYS A 45 -22.33 9.42 0.27
C LYS A 45 -21.66 8.15 -0.20
N VAL A 46 -21.09 7.39 0.73
CA VAL A 46 -20.33 6.17 0.46
C VAL A 46 -20.77 5.08 1.42
N SER A 47 -20.90 3.85 0.93
CA SER A 47 -21.07 2.65 1.74
C SER A 47 -20.02 1.65 1.33
N VAL A 48 -19.22 1.18 2.30
CA VAL A 48 -18.18 0.18 2.06
C VAL A 48 -18.48 -1.08 2.86
N LYS A 49 -18.38 -2.24 2.22
CA LYS A 49 -18.36 -3.55 2.87
C LYS A 49 -17.08 -4.29 2.50
N ILE A 50 -16.49 -4.97 3.46
CA ILE A 50 -15.33 -5.84 3.25
C ILE A 50 -15.70 -7.23 3.74
N SER A 51 -15.64 -8.21 2.82
CA SER A 51 -16.02 -9.60 3.07
C SER A 51 -17.41 -9.74 3.70
N GLY A 52 -18.35 -8.88 3.27
CA GLY A 52 -19.74 -8.85 3.76
C GLY A 52 -19.97 -7.98 5.00
N VAL A 53 -18.93 -7.55 5.70
CA VAL A 53 -19.04 -6.71 6.90
C VAL A 53 -19.04 -5.23 6.51
N ALA A 54 -20.07 -4.49 6.93
CA ALA A 54 -20.16 -3.05 6.68
C ALA A 54 -19.18 -2.27 7.55
N THR A 55 -18.48 -1.31 6.96
CA THR A 55 -17.59 -0.40 7.69
C THR A 55 -18.35 0.82 8.19
N SER A 56 -17.69 1.62 9.03
CA SER A 56 -18.23 2.89 9.53
C SER A 56 -18.12 4.05 8.54
N ILE A 57 -17.43 3.88 7.40
CA ILE A 57 -17.28 4.91 6.36
C ILE A 57 -18.66 5.26 5.78
N LYS A 58 -18.99 6.55 5.75
CA LYS A 58 -20.25 7.11 5.22
C LYS A 58 -20.03 8.15 4.11
N GLY A 59 -18.83 8.71 4.01
CA GLY A 59 -18.54 9.84 3.13
C GLY A 59 -19.06 11.18 3.68
N GLY A 60 -19.04 12.22 2.85
CA GLY A 60 -19.37 13.60 3.21
C GLY A 60 -18.25 14.35 3.95
N LYS A 61 -17.14 13.66 4.27
CA LYS A 61 -15.97 14.20 4.97
C LYS A 61 -14.71 13.41 4.57
N SER A 62 -13.57 13.80 5.15
CA SER A 62 -12.39 12.94 5.24
C SER A 62 -12.50 12.07 6.49
N GLU A 63 -12.38 10.76 6.33
CA GLU A 63 -12.36 9.80 7.43
C GLU A 63 -11.51 8.59 7.09
N SER A 64 -10.84 8.04 8.09
CA SER A 64 -10.03 6.84 7.97
C SER A 64 -10.29 5.91 9.13
N ILE A 65 -10.26 4.61 8.87
CA ILE A 65 -10.35 3.58 9.91
C ILE A 65 -9.20 2.60 9.77
N ARG A 66 -8.67 2.15 10.91
CA ARG A 66 -7.73 1.03 10.95
C ARG A 66 -8.50 -0.28 10.92
N LEU A 67 -8.03 -1.21 10.11
CA LEU A 67 -8.59 -2.54 9.95
C LEU A 67 -7.50 -3.56 10.29
N PHE A 68 -7.94 -4.66 10.89
CA PHE A 68 -7.08 -5.71 11.40
C PHE A 68 -7.47 -7.05 10.79
N ASN A 69 -6.54 -8.00 10.84
CA ASN A 69 -6.85 -9.40 10.59
C ASN A 69 -7.94 -9.90 11.55
N LYS A 70 -8.88 -10.70 11.06
CA LYS A 70 -9.94 -11.35 11.85
C LYS A 70 -9.40 -12.23 12.98
N ASP A 71 -8.18 -12.73 12.85
CA ASP A 71 -7.56 -13.64 13.83
C ASP A 71 -6.54 -12.91 14.74
N HIS A 72 -6.54 -11.57 14.75
CA HIS A 72 -5.59 -10.76 15.52
C HIS A 72 -5.85 -10.88 17.04
N GLU A 73 -4.78 -10.93 17.85
CA GLU A 73 -4.85 -11.17 19.31
C GLU A 73 -5.77 -10.20 20.06
N MET A 74 -5.74 -8.91 19.70
CA MET A 74 -6.60 -7.87 20.26
C MET A 74 -8.11 -8.14 20.09
N MET A 75 -8.54 -9.06 19.20
CA MET A 75 -9.96 -9.40 19.08
C MET A 75 -10.52 -10.00 20.37
N GLN A 76 -9.71 -10.76 21.12
CA GLN A 76 -10.15 -11.46 22.33
C GLN A 76 -10.60 -10.49 23.42
N SER A 77 -9.92 -9.34 23.55
CA SER A 77 -10.22 -8.28 24.52
C SER A 77 -11.01 -7.10 23.92
N ALA A 78 -11.33 -7.14 22.62
CA ALA A 78 -12.04 -6.06 21.95
C ALA A 78 -13.53 -6.00 22.33
N SER A 79 -14.03 -4.78 22.54
CA SER A 79 -15.46 -4.50 22.70
C SER A 79 -16.25 -4.92 21.44
N PRO A 80 -17.56 -5.17 21.54
CA PRO A 80 -18.40 -5.54 20.38
C PRO A 80 -18.29 -4.57 19.21
N GLU A 81 -18.08 -3.29 19.49
CA GLU A 81 -17.90 -2.25 18.47
C GLU A 81 -16.53 -2.34 17.79
N MET A 82 -15.46 -2.52 18.56
CA MET A 82 -14.10 -2.68 18.01
C MET A 82 -13.94 -3.96 17.21
N ARG A 83 -14.67 -5.04 17.53
CA ARG A 83 -14.66 -6.29 16.75
C ARG A 83 -15.02 -6.09 15.27
N LYS A 84 -15.78 -5.04 14.94
CA LYS A 84 -16.11 -4.67 13.55
C LYS A 84 -14.91 -4.15 12.74
N LEU A 85 -13.76 -3.90 13.37
CA LEU A 85 -12.51 -3.52 12.70
C LEU A 85 -11.66 -4.73 12.28
N PHE A 86 -11.95 -5.91 12.82
CA PHE A 86 -11.20 -7.15 12.55
C PHE A 86 -11.86 -7.95 11.43
N ILE A 87 -11.77 -7.43 10.20
CA ILE A 87 -12.54 -7.92 9.04
C ILE A 87 -11.67 -8.45 7.90
N LEU A 88 -10.36 -8.24 7.97
CA LEU A 88 -9.42 -8.69 6.94
C LEU A 88 -9.02 -10.14 7.18
N LYS A 89 -8.62 -10.82 6.11
CA LYS A 89 -7.97 -12.14 6.20
C LYS A 89 -6.84 -12.23 5.18
N SER A 90 -5.94 -13.19 5.37
CA SER A 90 -5.00 -13.56 4.30
C SER A 90 -5.77 -14.15 3.10
N GLY A 91 -5.28 -13.90 1.89
CA GLY A 91 -5.91 -14.30 0.63
C GLY A 91 -7.01 -13.34 0.17
N GLU A 92 -8.12 -13.88 -0.32
CA GLU A 92 -9.18 -13.11 -0.97
C GLU A 92 -10.03 -12.29 0.01
N ASN A 93 -10.12 -10.98 -0.23
CA ASN A 93 -11.02 -10.08 0.48
C ASN A 93 -11.94 -9.40 -0.53
N ARG A 94 -13.26 -9.53 -0.35
CA ARG A 94 -14.24 -8.92 -1.28
C ARG A 94 -14.56 -7.50 -0.81
N ILE A 95 -14.20 -6.50 -1.61
CA ILE A 95 -14.50 -5.09 -1.38
C ILE A 95 -15.75 -4.72 -2.19
N GLN A 96 -16.75 -4.21 -1.50
CA GLN A 96 -17.97 -3.69 -2.11
C GLN A 96 -18.11 -2.23 -1.75
N VAL A 97 -18.27 -1.38 -2.76
CA VAL A 97 -18.44 0.06 -2.60
C VAL A 97 -19.68 0.50 -3.36
N GLU A 98 -20.55 1.25 -2.70
CA GLU A 98 -21.60 2.01 -3.36
C GLU A 98 -21.39 3.48 -3.04
N PHE A 99 -21.49 4.36 -4.03
CA PHE A 99 -21.35 5.80 -3.84
C PHE A 99 -22.37 6.58 -4.65
N LYS A 100 -22.74 7.76 -4.13
CA LYS A 100 -23.67 8.69 -4.78
C LYS A 100 -23.32 10.13 -4.43
N LYS A 101 -23.26 11.01 -5.43
CA LYS A 101 -23.06 12.45 -5.26
C LYS A 101 -24.20 13.06 -4.44
N THR A 102 -23.83 14.05 -3.64
CA THR A 102 -24.75 14.77 -2.74
C THR A 102 -25.00 16.21 -3.18
N GLY A 103 -24.30 16.71 -4.21
CA GLY A 103 -24.44 18.07 -4.74
C GLY A 103 -23.75 19.17 -3.92
N LYS A 104 -22.73 18.82 -3.11
CA LYS A 104 -21.93 19.78 -2.33
C LYS A 104 -20.66 20.20 -3.08
N ALA A 105 -20.08 21.35 -2.71
CA ALA A 105 -19.04 22.08 -3.46
C ALA A 105 -17.74 21.32 -3.83
N ILE A 106 -17.40 20.20 -3.18
CA ILE A 106 -16.21 19.40 -3.50
C ILE A 106 -16.64 18.03 -4.03
N ASP A 107 -16.81 17.95 -5.34
CA ASP A 107 -17.18 16.74 -6.06
C ASP A 107 -15.94 15.85 -6.32
N ARG A 108 -15.36 15.32 -5.24
CA ARG A 108 -14.28 14.33 -5.33
C ARG A 108 -14.45 13.22 -4.30
N LEU A 109 -14.30 12.00 -4.77
CA LEU A 109 -14.24 10.77 -4.02
C LEU A 109 -12.88 10.12 -4.26
N THR A 110 -12.12 9.92 -3.18
CA THR A 110 -10.98 9.01 -3.15
C THR A 110 -11.21 8.02 -2.01
N LEU A 111 -11.15 6.73 -2.29
CA LEU A 111 -11.22 5.66 -1.29
C LEU A 111 -10.03 4.71 -1.51
N SER A 112 -9.16 4.57 -0.51
CA SER A 112 -8.00 3.67 -0.57
C SER A 112 -8.03 2.65 0.56
N LEU A 113 -7.66 1.40 0.25
CA LEU A 113 -7.29 0.39 1.24
C LEU A 113 -5.78 0.19 1.16
N GLU A 114 -5.08 0.64 2.18
CA GLU A 114 -3.62 0.59 2.29
C GLU A 114 -3.24 -0.48 3.30
N ILE A 115 -2.39 -1.41 2.89
CA ILE A 115 -1.82 -2.44 3.78
C ILE A 115 -0.45 -1.96 4.21
N GLU A 116 -0.12 -2.14 5.48
CA GLU A 116 1.21 -1.81 5.97
C GLU A 116 2.30 -2.54 5.16
N ASN A 117 3.39 -1.83 4.86
CA ASN A 117 4.52 -2.30 4.04
C ASN A 117 4.24 -2.50 2.55
N TYR A 118 3.00 -2.33 2.07
CA TYR A 118 2.72 -2.38 0.64
C TYR A 118 3.18 -1.07 -0.03
N PRO A 119 3.75 -1.14 -1.25
CA PRO A 119 4.29 0.05 -1.94
C PRO A 119 3.19 0.93 -2.57
N ALA A 120 1.94 0.47 -2.58
CA ALA A 120 0.76 1.16 -3.09
C ALA A 120 -0.49 0.56 -2.41
N PRO A 121 -1.64 1.25 -2.42
CA PRO A 121 -2.89 0.67 -1.93
C PRO A 121 -3.26 -0.61 -2.69
N VAL A 122 -3.83 -1.60 -2.00
CA VAL A 122 -4.35 -2.82 -2.65
C VAL A 122 -5.65 -2.54 -3.42
N PHE A 123 -6.39 -1.52 -2.99
CA PHE A 123 -7.59 -1.02 -3.63
C PHE A 123 -7.56 0.51 -3.65
N LEU A 124 -7.82 1.09 -4.81
CA LEU A 124 -8.02 2.53 -4.97
C LEU A 124 -9.27 2.78 -5.83
N LEU A 125 -10.14 3.66 -5.35
CA LEU A 125 -11.24 4.24 -6.10
C LEU A 125 -11.04 5.74 -6.16
N TYR A 126 -11.14 6.29 -7.36
CA TYR A 126 -11.24 7.71 -7.64
C TYR A 126 -12.50 8.00 -8.46
N SER A 127 -13.23 9.05 -8.08
CA SER A 127 -14.32 9.58 -8.90
C SER A 127 -14.49 11.06 -8.62
N ALA A 128 -14.62 11.85 -9.68
CA ALA A 128 -14.97 13.26 -9.62
C ALA A 128 -16.21 13.59 -10.49
N LYS A 129 -16.47 12.76 -11.50
CA LYS A 129 -17.50 13.01 -12.52
C LYS A 129 -18.74 12.15 -12.31
N LYS A 130 -18.59 10.86 -11.95
CA LYS A 130 -19.74 9.95 -11.87
C LYS A 130 -20.72 10.37 -10.77
N PRO A 131 -22.03 10.45 -11.07
CA PRO A 131 -23.05 10.79 -10.08
C PRO A 131 -23.28 9.67 -9.07
N GLU A 132 -23.08 8.42 -9.47
CA GLU A 132 -23.16 7.25 -8.61
C GLU A 132 -22.37 6.08 -9.21
N GLY A 133 -22.13 5.06 -8.40
CA GLY A 133 -21.48 3.85 -8.86
C GLY A 133 -21.53 2.73 -7.83
N LYS A 134 -21.37 1.51 -8.34
CA LYS A 134 -21.28 0.28 -7.55
C LYS A 134 -20.06 -0.51 -7.99
N ILE A 135 -19.27 -0.96 -7.02
CA ILE A 135 -18.07 -1.76 -7.22
C ILE A 135 -18.17 -3.00 -6.36
N ASN A 136 -17.80 -4.15 -6.93
CA ASN A 136 -17.68 -5.41 -6.23
C ASN A 136 -16.44 -6.12 -6.76
N LYS A 137 -15.35 -6.12 -5.99
CA LYS A 137 -14.08 -6.66 -6.45
C LYS A 137 -13.37 -7.44 -5.35
N VAL A 138 -12.62 -8.46 -5.75
CA VAL A 138 -11.75 -9.22 -4.85
C VAL A 138 -10.35 -8.61 -4.92
N VAL A 139 -9.75 -8.39 -3.75
CA VAL A 139 -8.32 -8.08 -3.60
C VAL A 139 -7.63 -9.24 -2.87
N ILE A 140 -6.39 -9.50 -3.23
CA ILE A 140 -5.54 -10.49 -2.55
C ILE A 140 -4.68 -9.73 -1.54
N ILE A 141 -4.75 -10.15 -0.27
CA ILE A 141 -3.93 -9.60 0.80
C ILE A 141 -3.08 -10.72 1.36
N GLU A 142 -1.77 -10.52 1.30
CA GLU A 142 -0.78 -11.42 1.88
C GLU A 142 0.07 -10.68 2.91
N LYS A 143 0.69 -11.44 3.83
CA LYS A 143 1.59 -10.88 4.84
C LYS A 143 2.76 -10.12 4.21
N ASN A 144 3.33 -10.69 3.15
CA ASN A 144 4.38 -10.06 2.36
C ASN A 144 3.78 -9.55 1.05
N VAL A 145 4.38 -8.51 0.47
CA VAL A 145 3.97 -8.00 -0.83
C VAL A 145 4.19 -9.10 -1.89
N PRO A 146 3.16 -9.51 -2.65
CA PRO A 146 3.33 -10.48 -3.73
C PRO A 146 4.30 -9.98 -4.80
N THR A 147 5.10 -10.86 -5.39
CA THR A 147 6.06 -10.49 -6.47
C THR A 147 5.37 -9.85 -7.68
N ASN A 148 4.13 -10.23 -7.95
CA ASN A 148 3.27 -9.73 -9.02
C ASN A 148 2.20 -8.76 -8.52
N PHE A 149 2.43 -8.08 -7.39
CA PHE A 149 1.47 -7.16 -6.79
C PHE A 149 0.97 -6.11 -7.80
N LYS A 150 -0.34 -6.11 -8.02
CA LYS A 150 -1.05 -5.12 -8.84
C LYS A 150 -2.27 -4.60 -8.07
N PRO A 151 -2.33 -3.29 -7.77
CA PRO A 151 -3.51 -2.67 -7.18
C PRO A 151 -4.76 -2.88 -8.02
N VAL A 152 -5.89 -3.06 -7.37
CA VAL A 152 -7.20 -2.89 -8.00
C VAL A 152 -7.52 -1.40 -8.04
N TYR A 153 -7.63 -0.82 -9.23
CA TYR A 153 -7.90 0.60 -9.40
C TYR A 153 -9.17 0.86 -10.18
N PHE A 154 -10.04 1.71 -9.63
CA PHE A 154 -11.23 2.22 -10.30
C PHE A 154 -11.13 3.74 -10.43
N SER A 155 -11.46 4.24 -11.62
CA SER A 155 -11.58 5.67 -11.91
C SER A 155 -12.92 5.98 -12.58
N ASP A 156 -13.13 7.25 -12.92
CA ASP A 156 -14.23 7.62 -13.82
C ASP A 156 -14.09 6.97 -15.20
N GLU A 157 -12.88 6.63 -15.65
CA GLU A 157 -12.59 5.95 -16.92
C GLU A 157 -12.86 4.43 -16.86
N GLY A 158 -13.07 3.87 -15.67
CA GLY A 158 -13.35 2.45 -15.45
C GLY A 158 -12.27 1.71 -14.66
N GLU A 159 -12.45 0.40 -14.54
CA GLU A 159 -11.50 -0.48 -13.83
C GLU A 159 -10.19 -0.61 -14.62
N ASN A 160 -9.07 -0.25 -14.01
CA ASN A 160 -7.72 -0.35 -14.57
C ASN A 160 -7.58 0.31 -15.96
N ARG A 161 -8.38 1.35 -16.24
CA ARG A 161 -8.34 2.13 -17.49
C ARG A 161 -7.54 3.43 -17.39
N SER A 162 -7.29 3.89 -16.16
CA SER A 162 -6.57 5.12 -15.83
C SER A 162 -5.21 4.77 -15.19
N ALA A 163 -4.39 5.80 -14.90
CA ALA A 163 -3.14 5.68 -14.16
C ALA A 163 -3.20 6.42 -12.82
N PHE A 164 -2.30 6.08 -11.90
CA PHE A 164 -2.04 6.90 -10.71
C PHE A 164 -0.58 6.78 -10.26
N VAL A 165 -0.13 7.81 -9.54
CA VAL A 165 1.15 7.80 -8.83
C VAL A 165 0.85 7.73 -7.34
N HIS A 166 1.46 6.78 -6.63
CA HIS A 166 1.36 6.70 -5.17
C HIS A 166 2.69 7.09 -4.55
N VAL A 167 2.67 8.02 -3.61
CA VAL A 167 3.83 8.49 -2.89
C VAL A 167 3.76 7.95 -1.47
N SER A 168 4.79 7.24 -1.02
CA SER A 168 4.86 6.69 0.33
C SER A 168 5.77 7.50 1.26
N SER A 169 6.53 8.45 0.72
CA SER A 169 7.43 9.33 1.49
C SER A 169 6.72 10.60 1.93
N MET A 170 6.99 11.05 3.16
CA MET A 170 6.43 12.30 3.70
C MET A 170 7.22 13.54 3.25
N ASP A 171 8.53 13.41 3.03
CA ASP A 171 9.43 14.55 2.80
C ASP A 171 9.69 14.82 1.31
N ALA A 172 8.66 14.67 0.48
CA ALA A 172 8.73 14.89 -0.95
C ALA A 172 7.57 15.74 -1.46
N ALA A 173 7.83 16.50 -2.53
CA ALA A 173 6.82 17.12 -3.37
C ALA A 173 6.85 16.44 -4.74
N VAL A 174 5.71 15.96 -5.22
CA VAL A 174 5.58 15.16 -6.45
C VAL A 174 4.49 15.74 -7.31
N THR A 175 4.81 16.03 -8.57
CA THR A 175 3.87 16.52 -9.59
C THR A 175 3.95 15.64 -10.83
N PRO A 176 2.96 14.77 -11.08
CA PRO A 176 2.87 14.02 -12.32
C PRO A 176 2.26 14.84 -13.46
N PHE A 177 2.65 14.52 -14.68
CA PHE A 177 2.10 15.04 -15.93
C PHE A 177 1.77 13.86 -16.85
N LEU A 178 0.49 13.66 -17.16
CA LEU A 178 0.04 12.62 -18.07
C LEU A 178 -0.30 13.27 -19.41
N ASN A 179 0.39 12.86 -20.49
CA ASN A 179 0.18 13.39 -21.84
C ASN A 179 0.26 14.94 -21.89
N GLY A 180 1.19 15.52 -21.12
CA GLY A 180 1.37 16.97 -20.97
C GLY A 180 0.38 17.65 -20.01
N VAL A 181 -0.64 16.93 -19.52
CA VAL A 181 -1.62 17.46 -18.57
C VAL A 181 -1.09 17.31 -17.15
N ARG A 182 -0.95 18.45 -16.45
CA ARG A 182 -0.50 18.49 -15.06
C ARG A 182 -1.54 17.87 -14.13
N GLY A 183 -1.12 16.88 -13.34
CA GLY A 183 -1.89 16.34 -12.22
C GLY A 183 -1.73 17.16 -10.94
N MET A 184 -2.43 16.74 -9.88
CA MET A 184 -2.30 17.37 -8.56
C MET A 184 -0.87 17.20 -8.02
N THR A 185 -0.32 18.27 -7.45
CA THR A 185 0.92 18.18 -6.67
C THR A 185 0.60 17.64 -5.29
N LEU A 186 1.30 16.57 -4.87
CA LEU A 186 1.27 16.07 -3.51
C LEU A 186 2.57 16.48 -2.82
N SER A 187 2.50 17.14 -1.67
CA SER A 187 3.68 17.66 -0.97
C SER A 187 3.54 17.46 0.53
N GLY A 188 4.60 16.96 1.17
CA GLY A 188 4.65 16.85 2.63
C GLY A 188 3.81 15.71 3.21
N MET A 189 3.22 14.86 2.37
CA MET A 189 2.35 13.78 2.83
C MET A 189 2.29 12.61 1.83
N PRO A 190 2.11 11.37 2.32
CA PRO A 190 1.90 10.22 1.46
C PRO A 190 0.48 10.23 0.90
N GLY A 191 0.28 9.55 -0.22
CA GLY A 191 -1.03 9.49 -0.85
C GLY A 191 -0.96 9.11 -2.32
N SER A 192 -2.14 8.93 -2.90
CA SER A 192 -2.30 8.61 -4.33
C SER A 192 -2.73 9.85 -5.10
N ILE A 193 -2.16 10.02 -6.29
CA ILE A 193 -2.46 11.06 -7.26
C ILE A 193 -3.10 10.37 -8.48
N PRO A 194 -4.44 10.28 -8.54
CA PRO A 194 -5.15 9.78 -9.70
C PRO A 194 -4.88 10.65 -10.92
N LEU A 195 -4.74 10.03 -12.09
CA LEU A 195 -4.46 10.70 -13.36
C LEU A 195 -5.56 10.38 -14.37
N ASP A 196 -6.29 11.39 -14.80
CA ASP A 196 -7.28 11.29 -15.86
C ASP A 196 -6.64 11.63 -17.23
N GLY A 197 -7.25 11.16 -18.31
CA GLY A 197 -6.83 11.46 -19.67
C GLY A 197 -5.90 10.42 -20.29
N VAL A 198 -6.00 9.16 -19.85
CA VAL A 198 -5.36 8.05 -20.54
C VAL A 198 -6.04 7.84 -21.89
N LYS A 199 -5.25 7.71 -22.96
CA LYS A 199 -5.72 7.59 -24.35
C LYS A 199 -5.43 6.19 -24.90
N PRO A 200 -6.21 5.69 -25.88
CA PRO A 200 -5.80 4.53 -26.67
C PRO A 200 -4.44 4.77 -27.34
N GLY A 201 -3.62 3.73 -27.41
CA GLY A 201 -2.25 3.81 -27.94
C GLY A 201 -1.23 4.29 -26.91
N LYS A 202 -0.22 5.03 -27.38
CA LYS A 202 0.93 5.44 -26.57
C LYS A 202 0.60 6.64 -25.68
N ASN A 203 0.88 6.49 -24.40
CA ASN A 203 0.78 7.53 -23.38
C ASN A 203 2.17 7.85 -22.82
N GLN A 204 2.37 9.10 -22.41
CA GLN A 204 3.57 9.56 -21.74
C GLN A 204 3.22 10.04 -20.32
N LEU A 205 3.98 9.58 -19.33
CA LEU A 205 3.88 10.04 -17.95
C LEU A 205 5.22 10.62 -17.54
N VAL A 206 5.23 11.88 -17.14
CA VAL A 206 6.40 12.56 -16.55
C VAL A 206 6.13 12.78 -15.07
N ILE A 207 7.08 12.44 -14.21
CA ILE A 207 6.99 12.68 -12.77
C ILE A 207 8.11 13.62 -12.38
N LYS A 208 7.73 14.83 -11.96
CA LYS A 208 8.65 15.79 -11.36
C LYS A 208 8.59 15.66 -9.85
N TYR A 209 9.73 15.65 -9.19
CA TYR A 209 9.77 15.60 -7.75
C TYR A 209 10.97 16.32 -7.14
N THR A 210 10.76 16.86 -5.94
CA THR A 210 11.81 17.30 -5.01
C THR A 210 11.63 16.52 -3.71
N ALA A 211 12.73 16.22 -3.03
CA ALA A 211 12.69 15.53 -1.76
C ALA A 211 13.83 16.00 -0.86
N SER A 212 13.65 15.89 0.46
CA SER A 212 14.71 16.20 1.42
C SER A 212 15.79 15.10 1.41
N PRO A 213 17.09 15.43 1.31
CA PRO A 213 18.18 14.47 1.49
C PRO A 213 18.14 13.77 2.84
N GLN A 214 17.58 14.41 3.87
CA GLN A 214 17.44 13.84 5.21
C GLN A 214 16.55 12.60 5.23
N ALA A 215 15.61 12.47 4.29
CA ALA A 215 14.76 11.30 4.16
C ALA A 215 15.52 10.06 3.66
N GLY A 216 16.70 10.26 3.05
CA GLY A 216 17.59 9.23 2.50
C GLY A 216 17.02 8.54 1.25
N ARG A 217 15.76 8.12 1.27
CA ARG A 217 15.09 7.35 0.21
C ARG A 217 13.69 7.88 -0.08
N PHE A 218 13.47 8.30 -1.32
CA PHE A 218 12.16 8.63 -1.86
C PHE A 218 11.52 7.39 -2.49
N LYS A 219 10.32 7.04 -2.02
CA LYS A 219 9.57 5.86 -2.49
C LYS A 219 8.25 6.28 -3.13
N PHE A 220 8.04 5.82 -4.35
CA PHE A 220 6.78 5.99 -5.06
C PHE A 220 6.48 4.79 -5.95
N ALA A 221 5.20 4.60 -6.26
CA ALA A 221 4.71 3.62 -7.21
C ALA A 221 4.05 4.33 -8.39
N VAL A 222 4.20 3.74 -9.57
CA VAL A 222 3.46 4.14 -10.77
C VAL A 222 2.62 2.96 -11.21
N VAL A 223 1.32 3.20 -11.29
CA VAL A 223 0.33 2.20 -11.70
C VAL A 223 -0.32 2.69 -12.97
N THR A 224 -0.24 1.89 -14.02
CA THR A 224 -0.83 2.14 -15.33
C THR A 224 -1.72 0.97 -15.73
N PRO A 225 -2.54 1.10 -16.79
CA PRO A 225 -3.29 -0.05 -17.32
C PRO A 225 -2.37 -1.21 -17.73
N GLU A 226 -1.20 -0.90 -18.30
CA GLU A 226 -0.24 -1.87 -18.82
C GLU A 226 0.60 -2.53 -17.73
N TRP A 227 1.17 -1.75 -16.82
CA TRP A 227 2.15 -2.23 -15.84
C TRP A 227 2.08 -1.48 -14.50
N VAL A 228 2.71 -2.08 -13.49
CA VAL A 228 2.95 -1.50 -12.18
C VAL A 228 4.45 -1.53 -11.90
N LYS A 229 5.01 -0.41 -11.44
CA LYS A 229 6.42 -0.30 -11.04
C LYS A 229 6.56 0.42 -9.72
N PHE A 230 7.51 -0.04 -8.92
CA PHE A 230 7.86 0.52 -7.62
C PHE A 230 9.26 1.10 -7.69
N PHE A 231 9.39 2.34 -7.25
CA PHE A 231 10.62 3.10 -7.35
C PHE A 231 11.12 3.47 -5.96
N ASN A 232 12.43 3.39 -5.83
CA ASN A 232 13.15 3.75 -4.62
C ASN A 232 14.37 4.54 -5.06
N ARG A 233 14.35 5.84 -4.81
CA ARG A 233 15.37 6.79 -5.25
C ARG A 233 16.15 7.28 -4.05
N ASN A 234 17.47 7.16 -4.13
CA ASN A 234 18.35 7.77 -3.15
C ASN A 234 18.40 9.28 -3.43
N ILE A 235 18.13 10.09 -2.41
CA ILE A 235 18.08 11.55 -2.54
C ILE A 235 19.35 12.13 -1.95
N THR A 236 20.17 12.74 -2.80
CA THR A 236 21.48 13.30 -2.42
C THR A 236 21.46 14.82 -2.34
N ASP A 237 20.46 15.47 -2.92
CA ASP A 237 20.31 16.93 -2.98
C ASP A 237 18.81 17.29 -3.06
N GLN A 238 18.49 18.59 -2.94
CA GLN A 238 17.11 19.11 -3.01
C GLN A 238 16.70 19.58 -4.42
N SER A 239 17.50 19.31 -5.45
CA SER A 239 17.16 19.74 -6.81
C SER A 239 15.94 18.99 -7.35
N GLU A 240 15.16 19.65 -8.20
CA GLU A 240 14.07 19.00 -8.92
C GLU A 240 14.64 17.92 -9.83
N LYS A 241 14.08 16.72 -9.72
CA LYS A 241 14.37 15.58 -10.59
C LYS A 241 13.13 15.28 -11.44
N GLU A 242 13.38 14.67 -12.59
CA GLU A 242 12.34 14.27 -13.53
C GLU A 242 12.52 12.82 -13.96
N GLU A 243 11.42 12.06 -13.99
CA GLU A 243 11.38 10.73 -14.58
C GLU A 243 10.29 10.63 -15.63
N THR A 244 10.65 10.16 -16.82
CA THR A 244 9.71 9.97 -17.94
C THR A 244 9.46 8.49 -18.18
N PHE A 245 8.18 8.15 -18.30
CA PHE A 245 7.69 6.81 -18.58
C PHE A 245 6.79 6.83 -19.82
N SER A 246 6.68 5.68 -20.47
CA SER A 246 5.70 5.43 -21.52
C SER A 246 4.94 4.15 -21.23
N PHE A 247 3.67 4.12 -21.62
CA PHE A 247 2.85 2.93 -21.56
C PHE A 247 1.82 2.94 -22.68
N ASN A 248 1.36 1.75 -23.08
CA ASN A 248 0.39 1.58 -24.16
C ASN A 248 -0.93 1.05 -23.62
N VAL A 249 -2.04 1.59 -24.13
CA VAL A 249 -3.39 1.11 -23.82
C VAL A 249 -4.01 0.57 -25.09
N LYS A 250 -4.53 -0.67 -25.00
CA LYS A 250 -5.27 -1.32 -26.07
C LYS A 250 -6.70 -0.80 -26.15
#